data_AF-A0AAE1GVR5-F1
#
_entry.id   AF-A0AAE1GVR5-F1
#
_cell.length_a   1.000
_cell.length_b   1.000
_cell.length_c   1.000
_cell.angle_alpha   90.00
_cell.angle_beta   90.00
_cell.angle_gamma   90.00
#
_symmetry.space_group_name_H-M   'P 1'
#
loop_
_entity.id
_entity.type
_entity.pdbx_description
1 polymer ?
#
loop_
_entity_poly.entity_id
_entity_poly.type
_entity_poly.pdbx_seq_one_letter_code
_entity_poly.pdbx_strand_id
1 'polypeptide(L)'
;MTSDVDILIPKKPQLAKKVLAYMLIGLYNNIHKVVGLFSTTDVTAVQIYSRTWDVIYNLEAMGLKIICLICDGAGSNKKFFSMHKSWNESAEYRDVEEKPSAFLEGSRKVI
;
A
#
# COMPACT_ATOMS: atom_id res chain seq x y z
N MET A 1 48.49 -9.99 12.68
CA MET A 1 48.50 -9.22 11.43
C MET A 1 47.83 -10.05 10.35
N THR A 2 46.50 -10.09 10.33
CA THR A 2 45.68 -10.72 9.27
C THR A 2 44.24 -10.25 9.49
N SER A 3 43.86 -9.09 8.97
CA SER A 3 42.44 -8.71 8.92
C SER A 3 42.04 -7.73 7.81
N ASP A 4 42.97 -7.31 6.93
CA ASP A 4 42.65 -6.34 5.87
C ASP A 4 42.41 -6.98 4.49
N VAL A 5 42.30 -8.31 4.40
CA VAL A 5 42.14 -9.04 3.12
C VAL A 5 40.67 -9.32 2.76
N ASP A 6 39.73 -9.12 3.68
CA ASP A 6 38.30 -9.39 3.44
C ASP A 6 37.56 -8.28 2.67
N ILE A 7 38.24 -7.18 2.31
CA ILE A 7 37.61 -5.98 1.73
C ILE A 7 37.32 -6.15 0.22
N LEU A 8 37.84 -7.18 -0.45
CA LEU A 8 37.81 -7.31 -1.92
C LEU A 8 37.06 -8.51 -2.49
N ILE A 9 36.27 -9.25 -1.69
CA ILE A 9 35.37 -10.26 -2.27
C ILE A 9 34.10 -9.54 -2.74
N PRO A 10 33.86 -9.37 -4.06
CA PRO A 10 32.64 -8.74 -4.54
C PRO A 10 31.46 -9.59 -4.08
N LYS A 11 30.67 -9.06 -3.14
CA LYS A 11 29.46 -9.69 -2.66
C LYS A 11 28.56 -9.92 -3.87
N LYS A 12 28.27 -11.19 -4.18
CA LYS A 12 27.42 -11.53 -5.33
C LYS A 12 26.15 -10.69 -5.31
N PRO A 13 25.78 -10.05 -6.43
CA PRO A 13 24.58 -9.21 -6.46
C PRO A 13 23.36 -10.06 -6.10
N GLN A 14 22.50 -9.52 -5.25
CA GLN A 14 21.26 -10.21 -4.92
C GLN A 14 20.35 -10.21 -6.15
N LEU A 15 20.03 -11.41 -6.64
CA LEU A 15 19.09 -11.59 -7.74
C LEU A 15 17.67 -11.29 -7.25
N ALA A 16 16.91 -10.59 -8.09
CA ALA A 16 15.49 -10.38 -7.86
C ALA A 16 14.76 -11.73 -7.96
N LYS A 17 13.83 -11.98 -7.03
CA LYS A 17 13.02 -13.20 -6.98
C LYS A 17 11.56 -12.94 -7.33
N LYS A 18 11.11 -11.69 -7.16
CA LYS A 18 9.72 -11.27 -7.28
C LYS A 18 9.64 -9.93 -8.00
N VAL A 19 8.49 -9.63 -8.56
CA VAL A 19 8.19 -8.32 -9.14
C VAL A 19 6.97 -7.76 -8.43
N LEU A 20 7.12 -6.56 -7.86
CA LEU A 20 6.00 -5.78 -7.35
C LEU A 20 5.43 -4.96 -8.51
N ALA A 21 4.19 -5.27 -8.90
CA ALA A 21 3.50 -4.61 -9.99
C ALA A 21 2.33 -3.76 -9.47
N TYR A 22 2.19 -2.56 -10.03
CA TYR A 22 1.03 -1.69 -9.82
C TYR A 22 0.23 -1.63 -11.11
N MET A 23 -1.03 -2.02 -11.04
CA MET A 23 -1.97 -1.98 -12.16
C MET A 23 -3.05 -0.94 -11.90
N LEU A 24 -3.25 -0.04 -12.87
CA LEU A 24 -4.34 0.91 -12.90
C LEU A 24 -5.55 0.25 -13.59
N ILE A 25 -6.68 0.25 -12.88
CA ILE A 25 -7.97 -0.21 -13.40
C ILE A 25 -8.95 0.96 -13.35
N GLY A 26 -9.53 1.28 -14.49
CA GLY A 26 -10.58 2.27 -14.60
C GLY A 26 -11.94 1.76 -14.11
N LEU A 27 -12.71 2.61 -13.42
CA LEU A 27 -14.05 2.25 -12.96
C LEU A 27 -15.13 2.42 -14.05
N TYR A 28 -15.02 3.49 -14.85
CA TYR A 28 -16.00 3.85 -15.87
C TYR A 28 -15.40 3.88 -17.29
N ASN A 29 -14.17 3.39 -17.44
CA ASN A 29 -13.48 3.29 -18.72
C ASN A 29 -12.72 1.97 -18.78
N ASN A 30 -12.31 1.58 -19.98
CA ASN A 30 -11.60 0.30 -20.21
C ASN A 30 -10.09 0.43 -19.95
N ILE A 31 -9.65 1.28 -19.02
CA ILE A 31 -8.23 1.37 -18.68
C ILE A 31 -7.84 0.15 -17.85
N HIS A 32 -6.93 -0.64 -18.42
CA HIS A 32 -6.26 -1.76 -17.73
C HIS A 32 -4.78 -1.70 -18.10
N LYS A 33 -3.96 -1.05 -17.28
CA LYS A 33 -2.55 -0.82 -17.59
C LYS A 33 -1.65 -1.02 -16.38
N VAL A 34 -0.51 -1.64 -16.59
CA VAL A 34 0.57 -1.67 -15.59
C VAL A 34 1.26 -0.31 -15.61
N VAL A 35 1.32 0.34 -14.45
CA VAL A 35 1.87 1.69 -14.28
C VAL A 35 3.15 1.72 -13.44
N GLY A 36 3.48 0.61 -12.78
CA GLY A 36 4.74 0.47 -12.04
C GLY A 36 5.18 -0.98 -11.97
N LEU A 37 6.47 -1.22 -12.17
CA LEU A 37 7.12 -2.53 -12.07
C LEU A 37 8.43 -2.38 -11.31
N PHE A 38 8.55 -3.10 -10.19
CA PHE A 38 9.73 -3.03 -9.33
C PHE A 38 10.27 -4.45 -9.08
N SER A 39 11.47 -4.73 -9.56
CA SER A 39 12.17 -5.97 -9.27
C SER A 39 12.63 -5.99 -7.81
N THR A 40 12.29 -7.07 -7.10
CA THR A 40 12.55 -7.19 -5.66
C THR A 40 13.05 -8.58 -5.31
N THR A 41 13.96 -8.68 -4.33
CA THR A 41 14.33 -9.98 -3.75
C THR A 41 13.27 -10.41 -2.75
N ASP A 42 12.84 -9.48 -1.89
CA ASP A 42 11.66 -9.58 -1.03
C ASP A 42 11.00 -8.20 -0.91
N VAL A 43 9.73 -8.21 -0.49
CA VAL A 43 8.91 -7.00 -0.40
C VAL A 43 8.48 -6.78 1.05
N THR A 44 8.98 -5.70 1.65
CA THR A 44 8.56 -5.27 2.99
C THR A 44 7.39 -4.30 2.92
N ALA A 45 6.63 -4.21 4.01
CA ALA A 45 5.51 -3.28 4.10
C ALA A 45 5.94 -1.81 3.91
N VAL A 46 7.12 -1.42 4.42
CA VAL A 46 7.68 -0.06 4.26
C VAL A 46 8.03 0.24 2.81
N GLN A 47 8.59 -0.73 2.09
CA GLN A 47 8.84 -0.59 0.65
C GLN A 47 7.54 -0.46 -0.14
N ILE A 48 6.52 -1.25 0.19
CA ILE A 48 5.18 -1.09 -0.41
C ILE A 48 4.66 0.31 -0.12
N TYR A 49 4.75 0.79 1.12
CA TYR A 49 4.27 2.12 1.51
C TYR A 49 4.89 3.22 0.63
N SER A 50 6.22 3.28 0.57
CA SER A 50 6.92 4.29 -0.24
C SER A 50 6.58 4.18 -1.72
N ARG A 51 6.64 2.98 -2.32
CA ARG A 51 6.35 2.79 -3.75
C ARG A 51 4.91 3.08 -4.11
N THR A 52 3.98 2.77 -3.21
CA THR A 52 2.56 3.03 -3.42
C THR A 52 2.29 4.52 -3.49
N TRP A 53 2.86 5.30 -2.57
CA TRP A 53 2.69 6.75 -2.59
C TRP A 53 3.41 7.43 -3.76
N ASP A 54 4.59 6.95 -4.16
CA ASP A 54 5.26 7.40 -5.37
C ASP A 54 4.35 7.21 -6.61
N VAL A 55 3.73 6.04 -6.74
CA VAL A 55 2.83 5.72 -7.86
C VAL A 55 1.57 6.59 -7.80
N ILE A 56 0.93 6.71 -6.63
CA ILE A 56 -0.27 7.55 -6.46
C ILE A 56 0.04 9.00 -6.82
N TYR A 57 1.13 9.55 -6.30
CA TYR A 57 1.54 10.92 -6.57
C TYR A 57 1.70 11.18 -8.07
N ASN A 58 2.37 10.28 -8.79
CA ASN A 58 2.54 10.42 -10.24
C ASN A 58 1.22 10.31 -11.01
N LEU A 59 0.31 9.41 -10.59
CA LEU A 59 -1.00 9.28 -11.23
C LEU A 59 -1.89 10.51 -10.97
N GLU A 60 -1.87 11.03 -9.73
CA GLU A 60 -2.60 12.25 -9.38
C GLU A 60 -2.05 13.47 -10.10
N ALA A 61 -0.73 13.57 -10.28
CA ALA A 61 -0.10 14.62 -11.09
C ALA A 61 -0.52 14.56 -12.57
N MET A 62 -0.92 13.39 -13.08
CA MET A 62 -1.48 13.21 -14.42
C MET A 62 -3.00 13.50 -14.50
N GLY A 63 -3.61 13.97 -13.40
CA GLY A 63 -5.03 14.30 -13.33
C GLY A 63 -5.95 13.11 -13.06
N LEU A 64 -5.41 11.97 -12.64
CA LEU A 64 -6.22 10.81 -12.24
C LEU A 64 -6.54 10.87 -10.75
N LYS A 65 -7.79 10.56 -10.36
CA LYS A 65 -8.13 10.40 -8.94
C LYS A 65 -8.09 8.93 -8.55
N ILE A 66 -7.26 8.59 -7.56
CA ILE A 66 -7.19 7.24 -7.01
C ILE A 66 -8.23 7.10 -5.89
N ILE A 67 -9.16 6.16 -6.07
CA ILE A 67 -10.28 5.94 -5.13
C ILE A 67 -9.97 4.82 -4.15
N CYS A 68 -9.34 3.74 -4.60
CA CYS A 68 -8.98 2.62 -3.76
C CYS A 68 -7.71 1.93 -4.23
N LEU A 69 -7.09 1.20 -3.30
CA LEU A 69 -6.00 0.27 -3.54
C LEU A 69 -6.48 -1.13 -3.22
N ILE A 70 -6.16 -2.08 -4.10
CA ILE A 70 -6.51 -3.49 -3.96
C ILE A 70 -5.21 -4.28 -4.03
N CYS A 71 -5.03 -5.22 -3.11
CA CYS A 71 -3.91 -6.15 -3.11
C CYS A 71 -4.34 -7.49 -2.51
N ASP A 72 -3.46 -8.48 -2.59
CA ASP A 72 -3.72 -9.79 -1.98
C ASP A 72 -3.66 -9.73 -0.44
N GLY A 73 -3.93 -10.88 0.18
CA GLY A 73 -3.86 -11.06 1.63
C GLY A 73 -2.46 -11.32 2.19
N ALA A 74 -1.38 -11.02 1.45
CA ALA A 74 -0.01 -11.25 1.91
C ALA A 74 0.28 -10.45 3.19
N GLY A 75 1.15 -11.01 4.06
CA GLY A 75 1.48 -10.38 5.35
C GLY A 75 2.08 -8.98 5.22
N SER A 76 2.88 -8.74 4.18
CA SER A 76 3.45 -7.43 3.87
C SER A 76 2.38 -6.40 3.51
N ASN A 77 1.38 -6.80 2.73
CA ASN A 77 0.23 -5.97 2.33
C ASN A 77 -0.71 -5.68 3.50
N LYS A 78 -1.01 -6.68 4.34
CA LYS A 78 -1.76 -6.48 5.58
C LYS A 78 -1.06 -5.47 6.49
N LYS A 79 0.25 -5.63 6.70
CA LYS A 79 1.06 -4.71 7.50
C LYS A 79 1.13 -3.32 6.88
N PHE A 80 1.15 -3.20 5.54
CA PHE A 80 1.03 -1.93 4.84
C PHE A 80 -0.23 -1.17 5.26
N PHE A 81 -1.41 -1.78 5.21
CA PHE A 81 -2.64 -1.12 5.65
C PHE A 81 -2.66 -0.81 7.15
N SER A 82 -2.06 -1.66 8.00
CA SER A 82 -1.94 -1.39 9.43
C SER A 82 -1.13 -0.12 9.73
N MET A 83 -0.12 0.21 8.92
CA MET A 83 0.66 1.44 9.11
C MET A 83 -0.16 2.72 8.91
N HIS A 84 -1.25 2.65 8.13
CA HIS A 84 -2.17 3.78 7.95
C HIS A 84 -3.21 3.89 9.07
N LYS A 85 -3.52 2.79 9.76
CA LYS A 85 -4.45 2.79 10.90
C LYS A 85 -3.88 3.50 12.12
N SER A 86 -2.61 3.23 12.44
CA SER A 86 -1.93 3.88 13.57
C SER A 86 -1.77 5.40 13.40
N TRP A 87 -1.86 5.91 12.17
CA TRP A 87 -1.83 7.35 11.89
C TRP A 87 -3.18 8.00 12.17
N ASN A 88 -4.30 7.39 11.78
CA ASN A 88 -5.63 7.96 12.04
C ASN A 88 -6.03 7.92 13.51
N GLU A 89 -5.61 6.89 14.27
CA GLU A 89 -5.84 6.83 15.72
C GLU A 89 -5.07 7.91 16.51
N SER A 90 -4.03 8.51 15.91
CA SER A 90 -3.29 9.63 16.50
C SER A 90 -3.70 11.01 15.94
N ALA A 91 -4.53 11.05 14.90
CA ALA A 91 -4.94 12.26 14.20
C ALA A 91 -6.43 12.64 14.35
N GLU A 92 -7.31 11.75 14.85
CA GLU A 92 -8.71 12.07 15.16
C GLU A 92 -9.03 12.03 16.67
N TYR A 93 -9.05 13.24 17.24
CA TYR A 93 -10.01 13.84 18.18
C TYR A 93 -10.14 13.44 19.67
N ARG A 94 -9.67 14.36 20.53
CA ARG A 94 -10.43 14.88 21.69
C ARG A 94 -11.66 15.63 21.16
N ASP A 95 -12.81 14.99 21.01
CA ASP A 95 -14.08 15.72 20.93
C ASP A 95 -15.17 15.06 21.76
N VAL A 96 -16.01 15.97 22.22
CA VAL A 96 -17.03 15.86 23.24
C VAL A 96 -18.14 14.90 22.82
N GLU A 97 -18.60 14.15 23.81
CA GLU A 97 -19.69 13.19 23.74
C GLU A 97 -21.02 13.86 23.35
N GLU A 98 -21.45 13.77 22.09
CA GLU A 98 -22.87 13.86 21.74
C GLU A 98 -23.23 12.81 20.68
N LYS A 99 -23.96 11.78 21.13
CA LYS A 99 -24.61 10.78 20.28
C LYS A 99 -25.88 11.38 19.67
N PRO A 100 -26.13 11.17 18.37
CA PRO A 100 -27.49 11.03 17.87
C PRO A 100 -27.78 9.55 17.65
N SER A 101 -28.50 8.97 18.62
CA SER A 101 -29.26 7.74 18.46
C SER A 101 -30.41 7.94 17.48
N ALA A 102 -30.45 7.16 16.39
CA ALA A 102 -31.64 6.72 15.61
C ALA A 102 -31.37 6.68 14.10
N PHE A 103 -30.75 5.61 13.58
CA PHE A 103 -30.87 5.32 12.14
C PHE A 103 -30.79 3.84 11.73
N LEU A 104 -30.63 2.87 12.64
CA LEU A 104 -30.51 1.46 12.25
C LEU A 104 -31.42 0.51 13.03
N GLU A 105 -32.71 0.83 13.07
CA GLU A 105 -33.76 -0.13 13.43
C GLU A 105 -34.91 -0.02 12.43
N GLY A 106 -34.86 -0.84 11.37
CA GLY A 106 -35.99 -0.94 10.45
C GLY A 106 -35.59 -1.27 9.03
N SER A 107 -35.07 -2.49 8.80
CA SER A 107 -35.26 -3.23 7.54
C SER A 107 -34.70 -4.65 7.71
N ARG A 108 -35.37 -5.45 8.56
CA ARG A 108 -35.34 -6.90 8.48
C ARG A 108 -36.74 -7.38 8.10
N LYS A 109 -36.80 -8.05 6.94
CA LYS A 109 -37.80 -8.99 6.39
C LYS A 109 -38.81 -8.48 5.34
N VAL A 110 -39.00 -9.40 4.38
CA VAL A 110 -40.10 -9.60 3.41
C VAL A 110 -39.92 -8.75 2.14
N ILE A 111 -39.67 -9.29 0.92
CA ILE A 111 -40.00 -10.57 0.26
C ILE A 111 -38.75 -11.13 -0.42
#